data_AF-A0A1V4RRZ8-F1
#
_entry.id   AF-A0A1V4RRZ8-F1
#
_cell.length_a   1.000
_cell.length_b   1.000
_cell.length_c   1.000
_cell.angle_alpha   90.00
_cell.angle_beta   90.00
_cell.angle_gamma   90.00
#
_symmetry.space_group_name_H-M   'P 1'
#
loop_
_entity.id
_entity.type
_entity.pdbx_description
1 polymer ?
#
loop_
_entity_poly.entity_id
_entity_poly.type
_entity_poly.pdbx_seq_one_letter_code
_entity_poly.pdbx_strand_id
1 'polypeptide(L)' 'MTIKRMRFLQDLLKFVGLDNRLHLDWISSAEAQKFVQVVTDFTEKIRALGPNPLSDERKQAKSAHGG' A
#
# COMPACT_ATOMS: atom_id res chain seq x y z
N MET A 1 -17.26 0.76 -12.35
CA MET A 1 -16.35 1.90 -12.11
C MET A 1 -15.16 1.55 -11.21
N THR A 2 -15.31 0.75 -10.15
CA THR A 2 -14.24 0.45 -9.18
C THR A 2 -12.98 -0.15 -9.78
N ILE A 3 -13.10 -1.19 -10.62
CA ILE A 3 -11.94 -1.86 -11.23
C ILE A 3 -11.11 -0.88 -12.08
N LYS A 4 -11.76 -0.01 -12.86
CA LYS A 4 -11.07 0.99 -13.70
C LYS A 4 -10.28 1.97 -12.84
N ARG A 5 -10.84 2.42 -11.72
CA ARG A 5 -10.16 3.32 -10.77
C ARG A 5 -8.99 2.63 -10.08
N MET A 6 -9.17 1.38 -9.62
CA MET A 6 -8.10 0.65 -8.95
C MET A 6 -6.92 0.33 -9.88
N ARG A 7 -7.18 -0.08 -11.13
CA ARG A 7 -6.11 -0.30 -12.11
C ARG A 7 -5.32 0.98 -12.39
N PHE A 8 -6.03 2.08 -12.65
CA PHE A 8 -5.39 3.38 -12.85
C PHE A 8 -4.52 3.78 -11.64
N LEU A 9 -5.03 3.58 -10.43
CA LEU A 9 -4.26 3.90 -9.22
C LEU A 9 -3.04 2.97 -9.03
N GLN A 10 -3.16 1.68 -9.36
CA GLN A 10 -2.03 0.75 -9.35
C GLN A 10 -0.94 1.19 -10.33
N ASP A 11 -1.32 1.58 -11.55
CA ASP A 11 -0.39 2.09 -12.56
C ASP A 11 0.28 3.40 -12.12
N LEU A 12 -0.48 4.31 -11.52
CA LEU A 12 0.03 5.57 -10.98
C LEU A 12 1.01 5.34 -9.82
N LEU A 13 0.67 4.47 -8.86
CA LEU A 13 1.55 4.15 -7.74
C LEU A 13 2.84 3.50 -8.21
N LYS A 14 2.76 2.61 -9.21
CA LYS A 14 3.93 2.04 -9.85
C LYS A 14 4.80 3.11 -10.51
N PHE A 15 4.20 4.05 -11.24
CA PHE A 15 4.91 5.15 -11.89
C PHE A 15 5.70 6.02 -10.90
N VAL A 16 5.17 6.27 -9.70
CA VAL A 16 5.85 7.06 -8.65
C VAL A 16 6.75 6.23 -7.71
N GLY A 17 7.05 4.98 -8.06
CA GLY A 17 7.95 4.12 -7.27
C GLY A 17 7.33 3.47 -6.02
N LEU A 18 5.99 3.44 -5.93
CA LEU A 18 5.22 2.83 -4.85
C LEU A 18 4.51 1.54 -5.32
N ASP A 19 5.12 0.82 -6.26
CA ASP A 19 4.55 -0.40 -6.82
C ASP A 19 4.23 -1.43 -5.71
N ASN A 20 3.26 -2.29 -5.98
CA ASN A 20 2.88 -3.42 -5.12
C ASN A 20 2.36 -3.07 -3.71
N ARG A 21 2.12 -1.79 -3.40
CA ARG A 21 1.59 -1.30 -2.11
C ARG A 21 0.07 -1.06 -2.08
N LEU A 22 -0.67 -1.48 -3.11
CA LEU A 22 -2.14 -1.41 -3.19
C LEU A 22 -2.72 -2.77 -3.62
N HIS A 23 -3.75 -3.24 -2.92
CA HIS A 23 -4.42 -4.51 -3.18
C HIS A 23 -5.95 -4.35 -3.12
N LEU A 24 -6.66 -5.06 -4.01
CA LEU A 24 -8.12 -5.11 -4.05
C LEU A 24 -8.53 -6.59 -4.08
N ASP A 25 -9.36 -6.99 -3.12
CA ASP A 25 -10.05 -8.27 -3.14
C ASP A 25 -11.54 -8.06 -2.80
N TRP A 26 -12.40 -8.91 -3.36
CA TRP A 26 -13.82 -8.92 -3.09
C TRP A 26 -14.11 -10.03 -2.09
N ILE A 27 -14.56 -9.64 -0.90
CA ILE A 27 -14.79 -10.55 0.21
C ILE A 27 -16.20 -10.28 0.74
N SER A 28 -17.05 -11.31 0.75
CA SER A 28 -18.39 -11.26 1.33
C SER A 28 -18.36 -11.44 2.85
N SER A 29 -19.48 -11.15 3.51
CA SER A 29 -19.61 -11.31 4.98
C SER A 29 -19.48 -12.76 5.45
N ALA A 30 -19.68 -13.75 4.57
CA ALA A 30 -19.52 -15.17 4.88
C ALA A 30 -18.06 -15.67 4.78
N GLU A 31 -17.16 -14.87 4.21
CA GLU A 31 -15.78 -15.28 3.87
C GLU A 31 -14.74 -14.80 4.89
N ALA A 32 -15.03 -14.95 6.19
CA ALA A 32 -14.15 -14.48 7.27
C ALA A 32 -12.73 -15.05 7.19
N GLN A 33 -12.58 -16.33 6.83
CA GLN A 33 -11.27 -16.97 6.67
C GLN A 33 -10.46 -16.34 5.53
N LYS A 34 -11.12 -16.04 4.39
CA LYS A 34 -10.49 -15.36 3.25
C LYS A 34 -10.02 -13.96 3.66
N PHE A 35 -10.82 -13.22 4.42
CA PHE A 35 -10.42 -11.91 4.93
C PHE A 35 -9.13 -12.00 5.76
N VAL A 36 -9.08 -12.92 6.72
CA VAL A 36 -7.89 -13.13 7.57
C VAL A 36 -6.67 -13.44 6.71
N GLN A 37 -6.80 -14.34 5.73
CA GLN A 37 -5.71 -14.69 4.83
C GLN A 37 -5.23 -13.48 4.02
N VAL A 38 -6.12 -12.78 3.32
CA VAL A 38 -5.76 -11.64 2.45
C VAL A 38 -5.08 -10.53 3.25
N VAL A 39 -5.59 -10.20 4.45
CA VAL A 39 -4.98 -9.18 5.30
C VAL A 39 -3.60 -9.62 5.80
N THR A 40 -3.46 -10.89 6.19
CA THR A 40 -2.18 -11.44 6.65
C THR A 40 -1.13 -11.40 5.55
N ASP A 41 -1.44 -11.99 4.40
CA ASP A 41 -0.55 -12.06 3.24
C ASP A 41 -0.14 -10.67 2.74
N PHE A 42 -1.11 -9.74 2.67
CA PHE A 42 -0.82 -8.37 2.25
C PHE A 42 0.01 -7.62 3.28
N THR A 43 -0.21 -7.84 4.58
CA THR A 43 0.60 -7.24 5.65
C THR A 43 2.04 -7.73 5.58
N GLU A 44 2.25 -9.03 5.37
CA GLU A 44 3.57 -9.62 5.19
C GLU A 44 4.28 -9.08 3.95
N LYS A 45 3.55 -8.94 2.83
CA LYS A 45 4.05 -8.29 1.62
C LYS A 45 4.52 -6.86 1.89
N ILE A 46 3.73 -6.05 2.60
CA ILE A 46 4.11 -4.66 2.94
C ILE A 46 5.34 -4.63 3.86
N ARG A 47 5.43 -5.53 4.83
CA ARG A 47 6.61 -5.66 5.70
C ARG A 47 7.87 -5.99 4.89
N ALA A 48 7.78 -6.93 3.95
CA ALA A 48 8.89 -7.31 3.07
C ALA A 48 9.33 -6.18 2.14
N LEU A 49 8.40 -5.34 1.67
CA LEU A 49 8.70 -4.15 0.87
C LEU A 49 9.37 -3.02 1.67
N GLY A 50 9.46 -3.13 3.00
CA GLY A 50 10.04 -2.11 3.85
C GLY A 50 9.19 -0.83 3.98
N PRO A 51 9.71 0.20 4.66
CA PRO A 51 9.00 1.45 4.92
C PRO A 51 8.57 2.16 3.62
N ASN A 52 7.62 3.08 3.75
CA ASN A 52 7.21 3.91 2.62
C ASN A 52 8.34 4.90 2.26
N PRO A 53 8.87 4.88 1.02
CA PRO A 53 9.95 5.78 0.56
C PRO A 53 9.67 7.28 0.78
N LEU A 54 8.40 7.70 0.76
CA LEU A 54 8.00 9.10 0.99
C LEU A 54 8.08 9.53 2.47
N SER A 55 8.29 8.58 3.38
CA SER A 55 8.42 8.88 4.82
C SER A 55 9.78 9.47 5.16
N ASP A 56 10.80 9.14 4.38
CA ASP A 56 12.18 9.57 4.63
C ASP A 56 12.35 11.07 4.31
N GLU A 57 11.65 11.58 3.29
CA GLU A 57 11.58 13.03 3.02
C GLU A 57 10.97 13.80 4.19
N ARG A 58 9.94 13.25 4.86
CA ARG A 58 9.33 13.89 6.04
C ARG A 58 10.27 13.92 7.24
N LYS A 59 11.16 12.93 7.39
CA LYS A 59 12.18 12.93 8.43
C LYS A 59 13.27 13.95 8.13
N GLN A 60 13.73 14.03 6.87
CA GLN A 60 14.73 15.01 6.42
C GLN A 60 14.22 16.46 6.50
N ALA A 61 12.97 16.71 6.12
CA ALA A 61 12.33 18.03 6.21
C ALA A 61 12.16 18.50 7.67
N LYS A 62 11.92 17.58 8.61
CA LYS A 62 11.84 17.91 10.04
C LYS A 62 13.21 18.20 10.66
N SER A 63 14.29 17.58 10.18
CA SER A 63 15.66 17.89 10.63
C SER A 63 16.21 19.22 10.07
N ALA A 64 15.70 19.70 8.94
CA ALA A 64 16.17 20.95 8.30
C ALA A 64 15.53 22.24 8.85
N HIS A 65 14.48 22.14 9.67
CA HIS A 65 13.75 23.29 10.25
C HIS A 65 13.92 23.41 11.78
N GLY A 66 14.86 22.66 12.36
CA GLY A 66 15.15 22.61 13.80
C GLY A 66 16.55 23.10 14.18
N GLY A 67 17.09 24.08 13.44
CA GLY A 67 18.35 24.77 13.74
C GLY A 67 18.12 26.28 13.83
#